data_AF-A0A9J6DUI5-F1
#
_entry.id   AF-A0A9J6DUI5-F1
#
_cell.length_a   1.000
_cell.length_b   1.000
_cell.length_c   1.000
_cell.angle_alpha   90.00
_cell.angle_beta   90.00
_cell.angle_gamma   90.00
#
_symmetry.space_group_name_H-M   'P 1'
#
loop_
_entity.id
_entity.type
_entity.pdbx_description
1 polymer ?
#
loop_
_entity_poly.entity_id
_entity_poly.type
_entity_poly.pdbx_seq_one_letter_code
_entity_poly.pdbx_strand_id
1 'polypeptide(L)'
;MDLTGRPAFLLRYKIQDTAPYPVKFSHVWRVVRQVLFNQLVVGLPFGLIAHQLLVWRGYDRSPQLPTFHWVLFELAVCVLVEEAGFYYAHRLLHHPRLYRHIHKQHHEWTAPIAITAVYCHPVEHICSNLLPPLLGVLLLGSHTATAWLWFSVALLSSLNAHSGFHLPFFPSPEAHDYHHLK
;
A
#
# COMPACT_ATOMS: atom_id res chain seq x y z
N MET A 1 9.59 -15.39 -3.99
CA MET A 1 8.72 -16.49 -4.42
C MET A 1 8.38 -16.33 -5.90
N ASP A 2 7.86 -15.18 -6.30
CA ASP A 2 7.34 -14.96 -7.66
C ASP A 2 8.34 -15.14 -8.80
N LEU A 3 9.63 -14.89 -8.56
CA LEU A 3 10.69 -15.10 -9.56
C LEU A 3 11.22 -16.53 -9.61
N THR A 4 11.09 -17.29 -8.52
CA THR A 4 11.84 -18.53 -8.30
C THR A 4 10.96 -19.76 -8.06
N GLY A 5 9.67 -19.55 -7.78
CA GLY A 5 8.75 -20.59 -7.32
C GLY A 5 9.12 -21.21 -5.97
N ARG A 6 9.98 -20.55 -5.18
CA ARG A 6 10.49 -21.10 -3.92
C ARG A 6 10.22 -20.19 -2.71
N PRO A 7 9.98 -20.77 -1.51
CA PRO A 7 9.90 -22.22 -1.26
C PRO A 7 8.57 -22.84 -1.76
N ALA A 8 8.63 -24.05 -2.33
CA ALA A 8 7.51 -24.65 -3.05
C ALA A 8 6.26 -24.92 -2.18
N PHE A 9 6.44 -25.13 -0.87
CA PHE A 9 5.32 -25.40 0.04
C PHE A 9 4.36 -24.21 0.19
N LEU A 10 4.80 -22.98 -0.14
CA LEU A 10 3.95 -21.79 -0.11
C LEU A 10 3.09 -21.64 -1.36
N LEU A 11 3.40 -22.36 -2.45
CA LEU A 11 2.62 -22.31 -3.69
C LEU A 11 1.19 -22.83 -3.52
N ARG A 12 0.93 -23.67 -2.50
CA ARG A 12 -0.42 -24.12 -2.14
C ARG A 12 -1.37 -22.98 -1.74
N TYR A 13 -0.82 -21.81 -1.41
CA TYR A 13 -1.58 -20.62 -1.06
C TYR A 13 -1.75 -19.65 -2.23
N LYS A 14 -1.17 -19.94 -3.40
CA LYS A 14 -1.31 -19.08 -4.57
C LYS A 14 -2.76 -19.16 -5.09
N ILE A 15 -3.34 -18.02 -5.43
CA ILE A 15 -4.75 -17.91 -5.87
C ILE A 15 -4.93 -17.73 -7.38
N GLN A 16 -3.84 -17.50 -8.10
CA GLN A 16 -3.83 -17.17 -9.53
C GLN A 16 -3.47 -18.40 -10.38
N ASP A 17 -4.44 -19.25 -10.66
CA ASP A 17 -4.21 -20.56 -11.30
C ASP A 17 -3.86 -20.47 -12.80
N THR A 18 -4.32 -19.41 -13.48
CA THR A 18 -4.17 -19.24 -14.94
C THR A 18 -2.98 -18.36 -15.33
N ALA A 19 -2.35 -17.70 -14.36
CA ALA A 19 -1.27 -16.75 -14.60
C ALA A 19 0.07 -17.45 -14.87
N PRO A 20 0.86 -17.00 -15.88
CA PRO A 20 2.20 -17.53 -16.09
C PRO A 20 3.09 -17.36 -14.84
N TYR A 21 3.59 -18.49 -14.32
CA TYR A 21 4.39 -18.53 -13.10
C TYR A 21 5.55 -19.53 -13.23
N PRO A 22 6.78 -19.22 -12.77
CA PRO A 22 7.23 -17.96 -12.16
C PRO A 22 7.21 -16.76 -13.11
N VAL A 23 7.13 -15.55 -12.55
CA VAL A 23 7.10 -14.29 -13.30
C VAL A 23 8.47 -14.04 -13.96
N LYS A 24 8.46 -13.62 -15.24
CA LYS A 24 9.68 -13.26 -15.96
C LYS A 24 10.37 -12.06 -15.31
N PHE A 25 11.69 -12.17 -15.09
CA PHE A 25 12.49 -11.12 -14.48
C PHE A 25 12.39 -9.77 -15.22
N SER A 26 12.31 -9.78 -16.55
CA SER A 26 12.16 -8.56 -17.35
C SER A 26 10.91 -7.74 -17.01
N HIS A 27 9.80 -8.41 -16.67
CA HIS A 27 8.57 -7.74 -16.23
C HIS A 27 8.76 -7.14 -14.83
N VAL A 28 9.38 -7.89 -13.92
CA VAL A 28 9.67 -7.41 -12.56
C VAL A 28 10.65 -6.23 -12.59
N TRP A 29 11.62 -6.22 -13.49
CA TRP A 29 12.58 -5.11 -13.62
C TRP A 29 11.89 -3.80 -14.02
N ARG A 30 10.87 -3.85 -14.89
CA ARG A 30 10.04 -2.68 -15.20
C ARG A 30 9.33 -2.15 -13.96
N VAL A 31 8.77 -3.05 -13.16
CA VAL A 31 8.10 -2.71 -11.90
C VAL A 31 9.07 -2.08 -10.92
N VAL A 32 10.24 -2.69 -10.70
CA VAL A 32 11.28 -2.18 -9.80
C VAL A 32 11.67 -0.75 -10.15
N ARG A 33 11.86 -0.43 -11.44
CA ARG A 33 12.21 0.93 -11.88
C ARG A 33 11.14 1.95 -11.52
N GLN A 34 9.86 1.63 -11.75
CA GLN A 34 8.77 2.53 -11.39
C GLN A 34 8.62 2.65 -9.87
N VAL A 35 8.74 1.54 -9.13
CA VAL A 35 8.68 1.56 -7.67
C VAL A 35 9.81 2.41 -7.10
N LEU A 36 11.04 2.27 -7.59
CA LEU A 36 12.16 3.13 -7.18
C LEU A 36 11.91 4.60 -7.50
N PHE A 37 11.33 4.92 -8.65
CA PHE A 37 10.91 6.28 -8.98
C PHE A 37 9.85 6.79 -7.98
N ASN A 38 8.81 6.01 -7.71
CA ASN A 38 7.76 6.36 -6.76
C ASN A 38 8.32 6.54 -5.34
N GLN A 39 9.25 5.70 -4.89
CA GLN A 39 9.85 5.81 -3.57
C GLN A 39 10.78 7.03 -3.45
N LEU A 40 11.68 7.22 -4.42
CA LEU A 40 12.75 8.22 -4.32
C LEU A 40 12.32 9.61 -4.79
N VAL A 41 11.59 9.70 -5.90
CA VAL A 41 11.24 10.97 -6.53
C VAL A 41 9.90 11.50 -6.01
N VAL A 42 8.97 10.62 -5.66
CA VAL A 42 7.64 11.03 -5.14
C VAL A 42 7.60 10.90 -3.63
N GLY A 43 8.00 9.74 -3.10
CA GLY A 43 7.93 9.38 -1.68
C GLY A 43 8.82 10.25 -0.80
N LEU A 44 10.08 10.50 -1.16
CA LEU A 44 10.97 11.33 -0.34
C LEU A 44 10.48 12.79 -0.21
N PRO A 45 10.17 13.52 -1.31
CA PRO A 45 9.62 14.87 -1.17
C PRO A 45 8.29 14.89 -0.41
N PHE A 46 7.40 13.94 -0.68
CA PHE A 46 6.15 13.82 0.06
C PHE A 46 6.41 13.60 1.56
N GLY A 47 7.34 12.72 1.92
CA GLY A 47 7.71 12.43 3.30
C GLY A 47 8.27 13.65 4.03
N LEU A 48 9.07 14.47 3.36
CA LEU A 48 9.56 15.74 3.92
C LEU A 48 8.41 16.73 4.19
N ILE A 49 7.48 16.86 3.25
CA ILE A 49 6.28 17.70 3.41
C ILE A 49 5.41 17.15 4.54
N ALA A 50 5.14 15.85 4.56
CA ALA A 50 4.36 15.17 5.59
C ALA A 50 4.96 15.37 6.99
N HIS A 51 6.27 15.23 7.11
CA HIS A 51 6.98 15.52 8.36
C HIS A 51 6.79 16.98 8.79
N GLN A 52 6.89 17.94 7.86
CA GLN A 52 6.67 19.35 8.18
C GLN A 52 5.23 19.63 8.63
N LEU A 53 4.24 18.98 8.00
CA LEU A 53 2.84 19.05 8.41
C LEU A 53 2.62 18.48 9.82
N LEU A 54 3.25 17.36 10.15
CA LEU A 54 3.20 16.77 11.49
C LEU A 54 3.83 17.70 12.52
N VAL A 55 4.97 18.33 12.21
CA VAL A 55 5.61 19.33 13.07
C VAL A 55 4.67 20.52 13.30
N TRP A 56 4.03 21.05 12.26
CA TRP A 56 3.07 22.15 12.40
C TRP A 56 1.82 21.75 13.19
N ARG A 57 1.35 20.52 13.02
CA ARG A 57 0.26 19.93 13.80
C ARG A 57 0.63 19.73 15.28
N GLY A 58 1.92 19.64 15.60
CA GLY A 58 2.41 19.42 16.95
C GLY A 58 2.32 17.96 17.41
N TYR A 59 2.78 17.02 16.58
CA TYR A 59 2.80 15.59 16.97
C TYR A 59 3.75 15.29 18.13
N ASP A 60 3.44 14.21 18.87
CA ASP A 60 4.23 13.78 20.02
C ASP A 60 5.55 13.11 19.61
N ARG A 61 6.65 13.72 20.06
CA ARG A 61 8.05 13.30 19.85
C ARG A 61 8.75 13.00 21.17
N SER A 62 8.00 12.92 22.27
CA SER A 62 8.54 12.64 23.58
C SER A 62 9.12 11.22 23.63
N PRO A 63 10.09 10.95 24.51
CA PRO A 63 10.57 9.58 24.71
C PRO A 63 9.56 8.67 25.42
N GLN A 64 8.49 9.24 25.99
CA GLN A 64 7.45 8.50 26.68
C GLN A 64 6.48 7.87 25.67
N LEU A 65 6.47 6.53 25.62
CA LEU A 65 5.55 5.82 24.75
C LEU A 65 4.10 5.99 25.20
N PRO A 66 3.14 6.09 24.26
CA PRO A 66 1.72 6.06 24.60
C PRO A 66 1.34 4.74 25.25
N THR A 67 0.26 4.77 26.02
CA THR A 67 -0.28 3.54 26.61
C THR A 67 -0.77 2.59 25.52
N PHE A 68 -0.73 1.29 25.80
CA PHE A 68 -1.21 0.26 24.88
C PHE A 68 -2.64 0.51 24.36
N HIS A 69 -3.56 0.88 25.26
CA HIS A 69 -4.95 1.17 24.90
C HIS A 69 -5.08 2.40 23.99
N TRP A 70 -4.22 3.41 24.19
CA TRP A 70 -4.19 4.58 23.32
C TRP A 70 -3.71 4.21 21.92
N VAL A 71 -2.64 3.40 21.82
CA VAL A 71 -2.15 2.87 20.53
C VAL A 71 -3.27 2.12 19.80
N LEU A 72 -4.02 1.25 20.49
CA LEU A 72 -5.14 0.54 19.87
C LEU A 72 -6.24 1.48 19.34
N PHE A 73 -6.57 2.52 20.11
CA PHE A 73 -7.52 3.54 19.68
C PHE A 73 -7.02 4.29 18.43
N GLU A 74 -5.76 4.75 18.44
CA GLU A 74 -5.16 5.44 17.31
C GLU A 74 -5.15 4.56 16.05
N LEU A 75 -4.76 3.28 16.19
CA LEU A 75 -4.77 2.34 15.07
C LEU A 75 -6.19 2.14 14.50
N ALA A 76 -7.21 2.01 15.35
CA ALA A 76 -8.59 1.87 14.90
C ALA A 76 -9.06 3.11 14.11
N VAL A 77 -8.74 4.31 14.60
CA VAL A 77 -9.05 5.56 13.87
C VAL A 77 -8.27 5.65 12.56
N CYS A 78 -6.99 5.27 12.56
CA CYS A 78 -6.18 5.27 11.35
C CYS A 78 -6.74 4.33 10.28
N VAL A 79 -7.17 3.12 10.64
CA VAL A 79 -7.86 2.19 9.73
C VAL A 79 -9.10 2.84 9.13
N LEU A 80 -9.97 3.42 9.95
CA LEU A 80 -11.21 4.03 9.44
C LEU A 80 -10.94 5.21 8.49
N VAL A 81 -9.96 6.04 8.81
CA VAL A 81 -9.57 7.18 7.98
C VAL A 81 -8.91 6.74 6.68
N GLU A 82 -8.02 5.76 6.73
CA GLU A 82 -7.37 5.18 5.54
C GLU A 82 -8.40 4.51 4.63
N GLU A 83 -9.27 3.66 5.17
CA GLU A 83 -10.32 2.96 4.41
C GLU A 83 -11.22 3.94 3.67
N ALA A 84 -11.71 4.98 4.38
CA ALA A 84 -12.53 6.01 3.76
C ALA A 84 -11.74 6.79 2.69
N GLY A 85 -10.53 7.27 3.03
CA GLY A 85 -9.69 8.05 2.12
C GLY A 85 -9.31 7.27 0.86
N PHE A 86 -8.86 6.03 1.03
CA PHE A 86 -8.52 5.11 -0.06
C PHE A 86 -9.74 4.81 -0.93
N TYR A 87 -10.89 4.47 -0.33
CA TYR A 87 -12.11 4.14 -1.08
C TYR A 87 -12.50 5.28 -2.05
N TYR A 88 -12.57 6.51 -1.56
CA TYR A 88 -12.97 7.64 -2.40
C TYR A 88 -11.90 8.01 -3.43
N ALA A 89 -10.61 7.97 -3.06
CA ALA A 89 -9.51 8.20 -4.00
C ALA A 89 -9.51 7.16 -5.12
N HIS A 90 -9.60 5.88 -4.76
CA HIS A 90 -9.63 4.76 -5.70
C HIS A 90 -10.86 4.82 -6.61
N ARG A 91 -12.05 5.05 -6.05
CA ARG A 91 -13.29 5.21 -6.83
C ARG A 91 -13.19 6.37 -7.81
N LEU A 92 -12.58 7.49 -7.41
CA LEU A 92 -12.36 8.63 -8.29
C LEU A 92 -11.39 8.27 -9.42
N LEU A 93 -10.29 7.57 -9.11
CA LEU A 93 -9.30 7.12 -10.10
C LEU A 93 -9.87 6.15 -11.13
N HIS A 94 -10.92 5.39 -10.78
CA HIS A 94 -11.69 4.56 -11.71
C HIS A 94 -12.62 5.33 -12.65
N HIS A 95 -12.81 6.64 -12.45
CA HIS A 95 -13.58 7.44 -13.39
C HIS A 95 -12.90 7.41 -14.78
N PRO A 96 -13.63 7.22 -15.91
CA PRO A 96 -13.01 6.92 -17.22
C PRO A 96 -11.92 7.89 -17.68
N ARG A 97 -12.06 9.18 -17.35
CA ARG A 97 -11.07 10.23 -17.67
C ARG A 97 -9.76 10.07 -16.89
N LEU A 98 -9.82 9.63 -15.64
CA LEU A 98 -8.66 9.44 -14.78
C LEU A 98 -8.08 8.04 -14.96
N TYR A 99 -8.93 7.02 -15.07
CA TYR A 99 -8.51 5.64 -15.26
C TYR A 99 -7.53 5.50 -16.41
N ARG A 100 -7.90 6.00 -17.60
CA ARG A 100 -7.08 5.87 -18.81
C ARG A 100 -5.65 6.42 -18.66
N HIS A 101 -5.46 7.46 -17.84
CA HIS A 101 -4.20 8.20 -17.74
C HIS A 101 -3.42 7.92 -16.46
N ILE A 102 -4.09 7.52 -15.39
CA ILE A 102 -3.52 7.41 -14.04
C ILE A 102 -3.64 5.96 -13.56
N HIS A 103 -4.86 5.44 -13.47
CA HIS A 103 -5.09 4.14 -12.82
C HIS A 103 -4.84 2.92 -13.70
N LYS A 104 -4.85 3.08 -15.02
CA LYS A 104 -4.62 1.99 -15.97
C LYS A 104 -3.27 1.31 -15.74
N GLN A 105 -2.24 2.06 -15.36
CA GLN A 105 -0.91 1.50 -15.09
C GLN A 105 -0.94 0.47 -13.95
N HIS A 106 -1.70 0.75 -12.89
CA HIS A 106 -1.88 -0.17 -11.76
C HIS A 106 -2.54 -1.49 -12.21
N HIS A 107 -3.53 -1.40 -13.10
CA HIS A 107 -4.25 -2.54 -13.69
C HIS A 107 -3.50 -3.24 -14.84
N GLU A 108 -2.26 -2.85 -15.17
CA GLU A 108 -1.47 -3.60 -16.17
C GLU A 108 -1.15 -5.03 -15.72
N TRP A 109 -1.19 -5.28 -14.41
CA TRP A 109 -0.90 -6.57 -13.79
C TRP A 109 -2.17 -7.28 -13.35
N THR A 110 -2.82 -7.98 -14.29
CA THR A 110 -4.02 -8.78 -14.03
C THR A 110 -3.80 -9.93 -13.05
N ALA A 111 -2.54 -10.34 -12.85
CA ALA A 111 -2.10 -11.26 -11.80
C ALA A 111 -1.01 -10.55 -10.97
N PRO A 112 -1.39 -9.69 -10.00
CA PRO A 112 -0.44 -8.91 -9.24
C PRO A 112 0.48 -9.78 -8.37
N ILE A 113 1.65 -9.23 -8.05
CA ILE A 113 2.59 -9.78 -7.07
C ILE A 113 2.93 -8.66 -6.07
N ALA A 114 3.40 -8.97 -4.87
CA ALA A 114 3.48 -7.98 -3.78
C ALA A 114 4.13 -6.63 -4.17
N ILE A 115 5.21 -6.64 -4.96
CA ILE A 115 5.90 -5.41 -5.41
C ILE A 115 5.04 -4.52 -6.33
N THR A 116 4.03 -5.05 -7.00
CA THR A 116 3.12 -4.26 -7.85
C THR A 116 2.16 -3.39 -7.04
N ALA A 117 2.06 -3.58 -5.71
CA ALA A 117 1.28 -2.70 -4.82
C ALA A 117 1.67 -1.22 -4.96
N VAL A 118 2.93 -0.95 -5.29
CA VAL A 118 3.49 0.40 -5.52
C VAL A 118 3.83 0.68 -6.99
N TYR A 119 3.48 -0.24 -7.89
CA TYR A 119 3.56 -0.03 -9.34
C TYR A 119 2.32 0.72 -9.82
N CYS A 120 2.39 2.04 -9.79
CA CYS A 120 1.29 2.90 -10.21
C CYS A 120 1.83 4.24 -10.70
N HIS A 121 0.96 5.02 -11.32
CA HIS A 121 1.26 6.39 -11.72
C HIS A 121 1.57 7.26 -10.48
N PRO A 122 2.51 8.24 -10.54
CA PRO A 122 2.91 9.06 -9.39
C PRO A 122 1.75 9.74 -8.64
N VAL A 123 0.73 10.21 -9.38
CA VAL A 123 -0.48 10.82 -8.77
C VAL A 123 -1.28 9.79 -7.98
N GLU A 124 -1.43 8.57 -8.49
CA GLU A 124 -2.07 7.48 -7.73
C GLU A 124 -1.24 7.09 -6.52
N HIS A 125 0.10 7.07 -6.64
CA HIS A 125 0.96 6.80 -5.49
C HIS A 125 0.70 7.81 -4.36
N ILE A 126 0.59 9.11 -4.67
CA ILE A 126 0.24 10.13 -3.67
C ILE A 126 -1.17 9.90 -3.13
N CYS A 127 -2.18 9.80 -4.00
CA CYS A 127 -3.59 9.82 -3.62
C CYS A 127 -4.07 8.54 -2.92
N SER A 128 -3.49 7.38 -3.25
CA SER A 128 -3.92 6.08 -2.73
C SER A 128 -2.94 5.50 -1.72
N ASN A 129 -1.62 5.59 -1.97
CA ASN A 129 -0.62 4.89 -1.18
C ASN A 129 0.04 5.75 -0.08
N LEU A 130 0.05 7.08 -0.22
CA LEU A 130 0.74 7.97 0.73
C LEU A 130 -0.23 8.81 1.56
N LEU A 131 -1.19 9.46 0.91
CA LEU A 131 -2.09 10.40 1.59
C LEU A 131 -3.06 9.69 2.56
N PRO A 132 -3.82 8.64 2.17
CA PRO A 132 -4.79 8.02 3.08
C PRO A 132 -4.18 7.46 4.37
N PRO A 133 -3.04 6.72 4.35
CA PRO A 133 -2.40 6.27 5.59
C PRO A 133 -1.89 7.42 6.47
N LEU A 134 -1.48 8.55 5.88
CA LEU A 134 -0.99 9.73 6.61
C LEU A 134 -2.13 10.47 7.33
N LEU A 135 -3.33 10.53 6.76
CA LEU A 135 -4.42 11.37 7.27
C LEU A 135 -4.79 11.04 8.72
N GLY A 136 -4.84 9.77 9.11
CA GLY A 136 -5.15 9.37 10.49
C GLY A 136 -4.09 9.83 11.49
N VAL A 137 -2.81 9.63 11.16
CA VAL A 137 -1.67 10.06 11.96
C VAL A 137 -1.65 11.59 12.11
N LEU A 138 -1.91 12.32 11.02
CA LEU A 138 -1.96 13.77 11.02
C LEU A 138 -3.16 14.31 11.82
N LEU A 139 -4.32 13.68 11.69
CA LEU A 139 -5.53 14.05 12.43
C LEU A 139 -5.28 13.98 13.94
N LEU A 140 -4.74 12.85 14.41
CA LEU A 140 -4.51 12.58 15.81
C LEU A 140 -3.26 13.29 16.37
N GLY A 141 -2.30 13.63 15.50
CA GLY A 141 -0.99 14.10 15.95
C GLY A 141 -0.22 12.98 16.65
N SER A 142 -0.32 11.77 16.12
CA SER A 142 0.13 10.55 16.79
C SER A 142 1.61 10.56 17.14
N HIS A 143 1.94 9.88 18.22
CA HIS A 143 3.31 9.67 18.64
C HIS A 143 4.11 8.95 17.54
N THR A 144 5.39 9.30 17.40
CA THR A 144 6.30 8.73 16.37
C THR A 144 6.21 7.19 16.30
N ALA A 145 6.30 6.51 17.44
CA ALA A 145 6.22 5.05 17.48
C ALA A 145 4.88 4.48 16.99
N THR A 146 3.74 5.12 17.32
CA THR A 146 2.42 4.70 16.80
C THR A 146 2.37 4.89 15.29
N ALA A 147 2.87 6.02 14.77
CA ALA A 147 2.87 6.31 13.34
C ALA A 147 3.69 5.26 12.56
N TRP A 148 4.88 4.90 13.04
CA TRP A 148 5.71 3.87 12.41
C TRP A 148 5.06 2.48 12.44
N LEU A 149 4.45 2.11 13.57
CA LEU A 149 3.68 0.87 13.68
C LEU A 149 2.53 0.86 12.66
N TRP A 150 1.77 1.95 12.60
CA TRP A 150 0.66 2.11 11.66
C TRP A 150 1.10 2.00 10.21
N PHE A 151 2.11 2.76 9.78
CA PHE A 151 2.61 2.69 8.39
C PHE A 151 3.13 1.29 8.04
N SER A 152 3.72 0.56 9.00
CA SER A 152 4.13 -0.82 8.79
C SER A 152 2.93 -1.74 8.55
N VAL A 153 1.85 -1.60 9.33
CA VAL A 153 0.61 -2.35 9.17
C VAL A 153 -0.05 -2.04 7.82
N ALA A 154 -0.20 -0.76 7.47
CA ALA A 154 -0.79 -0.33 6.20
C ALA A 154 0.01 -0.86 4.99
N LEU A 155 1.34 -0.77 5.03
CA LEU A 155 2.22 -1.30 3.98
C LEU A 155 2.08 -2.82 3.86
N LEU A 156 2.09 -3.55 4.97
CA LEU A 156 1.92 -5.02 4.96
C LEU A 156 0.55 -5.42 4.43
N SER A 157 -0.51 -4.68 4.76
CA SER A 157 -1.86 -4.89 4.23
C SER A 157 -1.90 -4.74 2.71
N SER A 158 -1.31 -3.66 2.18
CA SER A 158 -1.24 -3.41 0.74
C SER A 158 -0.41 -4.47 0.00
N LEU A 159 0.74 -4.86 0.56
CA LEU A 159 1.57 -5.94 0.01
C LEU A 159 0.84 -7.29 0.02
N ASN A 160 0.08 -7.59 1.07
CA ASN A 160 -0.74 -8.80 1.16
C ASN A 160 -1.83 -8.80 0.07
N ALA A 161 -2.56 -7.68 -0.09
CA ALA A 161 -3.62 -7.51 -1.09
C ALA A 161 -3.15 -7.71 -2.55
N HIS A 162 -1.86 -7.51 -2.82
CA HIS A 162 -1.25 -7.71 -4.13
C HIS A 162 -0.39 -8.96 -4.22
N SER A 163 -0.22 -9.72 -3.14
CA SER A 163 0.76 -10.79 -3.08
C SER A 163 0.47 -11.91 -4.07
N GLY A 164 -0.80 -12.13 -4.41
CA GLY A 164 -1.27 -13.30 -5.14
C GLY A 164 -1.28 -14.58 -4.28
N PHE A 165 -1.18 -14.45 -2.95
CA PHE A 165 -1.19 -15.56 -1.99
C PHE A 165 -2.20 -15.33 -0.86
N HIS A 166 -3.09 -16.30 -0.64
CA HIS A 166 -3.97 -16.36 0.51
C HIS A 166 -3.23 -17.03 1.68
N LEU A 167 -2.39 -16.26 2.36
CA LEU A 167 -1.57 -16.75 3.47
C LEU A 167 -2.39 -16.93 4.77
N PRO A 168 -2.07 -17.93 5.61
CA PRO A 168 -2.72 -18.08 6.91
C PRO A 168 -2.51 -16.83 7.79
N PHE A 169 -3.55 -16.47 8.56
CA PHE A 169 -3.57 -15.33 9.50
C PHE A 169 -3.59 -13.93 8.86
N PHE A 170 -3.60 -13.83 7.53
CA PHE A 170 -3.78 -12.57 6.81
C PHE A 170 -5.20 -12.46 6.25
N PRO A 171 -5.72 -11.23 6.04
CA PRO A 171 -6.95 -11.03 5.29
C PRO A 171 -6.85 -11.60 3.87
N SER A 172 -7.97 -12.09 3.33
CA SER A 172 -8.00 -12.63 1.96
C SER A 172 -7.73 -11.52 0.93
N PRO A 173 -6.75 -11.69 0.03
CA PRO A 173 -6.50 -10.75 -1.07
C PRO A 173 -7.38 -10.99 -2.30
N GLU A 174 -8.23 -12.03 -2.31
CA GLU A 174 -8.98 -12.49 -3.50
C GLU A 174 -9.88 -11.40 -4.09
N ALA A 175 -10.60 -10.64 -3.25
CA ALA A 175 -11.48 -9.58 -3.74
C ALA A 175 -10.72 -8.52 -4.55
N HIS A 176 -9.50 -8.20 -4.11
CA HIS A 176 -8.62 -7.26 -4.79
C HIS A 176 -7.95 -7.90 -6.02
N ASP A 177 -7.56 -9.18 -5.96
CA ASP A 177 -7.07 -9.92 -7.13
C ASP A 177 -8.12 -9.96 -8.26
N TYR A 178 -9.38 -10.28 -7.94
CA TYR A 178 -10.50 -10.23 -8.90
C TYR A 178 -10.76 -8.82 -9.45
N HIS A 179 -10.43 -7.79 -8.69
CA HIS A 179 -10.56 -6.41 -9.14
C HIS A 179 -9.55 -6.07 -10.27
N HIS A 180 -8.34 -6.63 -10.23
CA HIS A 180 -7.30 -6.46 -11.26
C HIS A 180 -7.62 -7.14 -12.60
N LEU A 181 -8.60 -8.04 -12.64
CA LEU A 181 -9.03 -8.71 -13.87
C LEU A 181 -9.95 -7.86 -14.77
N LYS A 182 -10.35 -6.66 -14.32
CA LYS A 182 -11.34 -5.79 -14.98
C LYS A 182 -10.72 -4.59 -15.66
#